data_AF-A0A3D4MG43-F1
#
_entry.id   AF-A0A3D4MG43-F1
#
_cell.length_a   1.000
_cell.length_b   1.000
_cell.length_c   1.000
_cell.angle_alpha   90.00
_cell.angle_beta   90.00
_cell.angle_gamma   90.00
#
_symmetry.space_group_name_H-M   'P 1'
#
loop_
_entity.id
_entity.type
_entity.pdbx_description
1 polymer ?
#
loop_
_entity_poly.entity_id
_entity_poly.type
_entity_poly.pdbx_seq_one_letter_code
_entity_poly.pdbx_strand_id
1 'polypeptide(L)'
;MGDFMRFLATAALVAVSLSAVLFLPLHDVQAQSQQRAAPQTAQAPVTTQGAAPAASRLPERIQRPMVPIDPVTLRAEGLMIRLWGIRPVTSSETMLELRAMELLTSLIQEGQVSCKLEGGVVPELIGRCVTQENRELALELLNNGYAIVDRRQTYNMPFASGYETAQEQARIAKKGVWALKDQQAPTLPKWLQSDVLAPLVIFGGMFLGFLFNALIMLRFMGRFSQSQSSENLQAERKEALLQSRERQVLVTTLEGELTENKNKIEAFLVIYGDLLKTLNDPVQTPKYQQVGDIVQKHPSYSKTVFEANVGKLSLLDIKLAGHLSKLYSAMPKEQEYINLDQNVPLDTAVKLVEKVLQDAEELLGPIAQVVRELQEAARQ
;
A
#
# COMPACT_ATOMS: atom_id res chain seq x y z
N MET A 1 -13.09 33.37 -46.08
CA MET A 1 -11.68 32.96 -46.29
C MET A 1 -10.71 33.49 -45.23
N GLY A 2 -11.00 34.60 -44.53
CA GLY A 2 -10.11 35.16 -43.50
C GLY A 2 -9.99 34.35 -42.20
N ASP A 3 -11.05 33.64 -41.78
CA ASP A 3 -11.04 32.92 -40.49
C ASP A 3 -10.34 31.56 -40.54
N PHE A 4 -10.21 30.97 -41.73
CA PHE A 4 -9.48 29.69 -41.90
C PHE A 4 -7.96 29.87 -41.78
N MET A 5 -7.43 31.04 -42.18
CA MET A 5 -6.03 31.41 -41.99
C MET A 5 -5.67 31.68 -40.51
N ARG A 6 -6.62 32.20 -39.72
CA ARG A 6 -6.41 32.44 -38.29
C ARG A 6 -6.35 31.15 -37.46
N PHE A 7 -7.07 30.11 -37.87
CA PHE A 7 -7.02 28.78 -37.23
C PHE A 7 -5.70 28.03 -37.50
N LEU A 8 -5.11 28.20 -38.69
CA LEU A 8 -3.81 27.59 -39.01
C LEU A 8 -2.64 28.29 -38.30
N ALA A 9 -2.72 29.60 -38.09
CA ALA A 9 -1.69 30.35 -37.38
C ALA A 9 -1.64 30.04 -35.87
N THR A 10 -2.78 29.75 -35.24
CA THR A 10 -2.82 29.37 -33.80
C THR A 10 -2.40 27.91 -33.58
N ALA A 11 -2.71 27.00 -34.50
CA ALA A 11 -2.27 25.60 -34.42
C ALA A 11 -0.75 25.44 -34.52
N ALA A 12 -0.07 26.26 -35.34
CA ALA A 12 1.38 26.22 -35.47
C ALA A 12 2.11 26.74 -34.21
N LEU A 13 1.50 27.67 -33.46
CA LEU A 13 2.10 28.27 -32.27
C LEU A 13 1.97 27.36 -31.02
N VAL A 14 0.96 26.47 -30.99
CA VAL A 14 0.82 25.43 -29.95
C VAL A 14 1.74 24.24 -30.22
N ALA A 15 2.03 23.90 -31.48
CA ALA A 15 2.94 22.80 -31.82
C ALA A 15 4.41 23.10 -31.44
N VAL A 16 4.84 24.37 -31.48
CA VAL A 16 6.22 24.77 -31.10
C VAL A 16 6.39 24.88 -29.58
N SER A 17 5.32 25.06 -28.81
CA SER A 17 5.38 25.14 -27.34
C SER A 17 5.27 23.78 -26.64
N LEU A 18 4.75 22.73 -27.30
CA LEU A 18 4.66 21.39 -26.71
C LEU A 18 5.96 20.57 -26.78
N SER A 19 6.95 20.97 -27.58
CA SER A 19 8.23 20.25 -27.70
C SER A 19 9.22 20.55 -26.56
N ALA A 20 8.93 21.52 -25.69
CA ALA A 20 9.85 21.95 -24.62
C ALA A 20 9.54 21.34 -23.22
N VAL A 21 8.52 20.49 -23.07
CA VAL A 21 8.09 19.97 -21.74
C VAL A 21 8.36 18.47 -21.54
N LEU A 22 8.94 17.75 -22.52
CA LEU A 22 9.14 16.29 -22.45
C LEU A 22 10.50 15.81 -21.91
N PHE A 23 11.20 16.61 -21.12
CA PHE A 23 12.35 16.15 -20.32
C PHE A 23 12.24 16.64 -18.88
N LEU A 24 11.26 16.12 -18.15
CA LEU A 24 11.36 16.01 -16.69
C LEU A 24 11.59 14.53 -16.34
N PRO A 25 12.68 14.20 -15.63
CA PRO A 25 12.88 12.84 -15.16
C PRO A 25 11.82 12.53 -14.10
N LEU A 26 10.94 11.57 -14.40
CA LEU A 26 10.18 10.84 -13.40
C LEU A 26 11.18 10.16 -12.45
N HIS A 27 11.39 10.76 -11.28
CA HIS A 27 11.90 10.02 -10.12
C HIS A 27 10.72 9.30 -9.49
N ASP A 28 10.74 7.98 -9.56
CA ASP A 28 9.90 7.11 -8.76
C ASP A 28 10.30 7.23 -7.27
N VAL A 29 9.31 7.64 -6.48
CA VAL A 29 8.78 6.94 -5.30
C VAL A 29 9.79 6.24 -4.38
N GLN A 30 9.93 6.74 -3.15
CA GLN A 30 9.99 5.83 -2.00
C GLN A 30 9.47 6.45 -0.69
N ALA A 31 8.29 5.96 -0.30
CA ALA A 31 7.85 5.62 1.05
C ALA A 31 8.43 6.42 2.24
N GLN A 32 7.65 7.40 2.72
CA GLN A 32 7.64 7.76 4.15
C GLN A 32 6.35 7.23 4.78
N SER A 33 6.40 5.95 5.13
CA SER A 33 5.50 5.34 6.10
C SER A 33 5.75 5.95 7.49
N GLN A 34 4.72 6.61 8.01
CA GLN A 34 4.28 6.59 9.41
C GLN A 34 5.31 6.13 10.45
N GLN A 35 5.85 7.09 11.20
CA GLN A 35 6.39 6.85 12.54
C GLN A 35 5.57 7.66 13.54
N ARG A 36 4.60 6.99 14.16
CA ARG A 36 3.77 7.52 15.25
C ARG A 36 3.69 6.47 16.36
N ALA A 37 4.52 6.65 17.38
CA ALA A 37 4.42 6.16 18.78
C ALA A 37 5.79 6.49 19.43
N ALA A 38 5.99 6.95 20.66
CA ALA A 38 5.21 7.16 21.88
C ALA A 38 6.06 8.09 22.81
N PRO A 39 5.61 8.46 24.02
CA PRO A 39 6.24 9.48 24.87
C PRO A 39 7.55 9.04 25.53
N GLN A 40 8.50 9.97 25.57
CA GLN A 40 9.75 9.86 26.33
C GLN A 40 9.46 9.84 27.83
N THR A 41 9.80 8.74 28.50
CA THR A 41 9.95 8.68 29.95
C THR A 41 11.42 8.91 30.31
N ALA A 42 11.64 9.84 31.24
CA ALA A 42 12.93 10.20 31.80
C ALA A 42 13.59 9.02 32.53
N GLN A 43 14.88 8.78 32.29
CA GLN A 43 15.73 8.00 33.19
C GLN A 43 17.15 8.61 33.31
N ALA A 44 17.64 8.49 34.54
CA ALA A 44 18.83 9.07 35.16
C ALA A 44 20.17 8.47 34.65
N PRO A 45 21.33 9.09 34.99
CA PRO A 45 22.62 8.67 34.45
C PRO A 45 23.19 7.48 35.23
N VAL A 46 23.55 6.41 34.52
CA VAL A 46 24.38 5.32 35.05
C VAL A 46 25.63 5.21 34.19
N THR A 47 26.75 5.59 34.80
CA THR A 47 28.12 5.44 34.31
C THR A 47 28.48 3.95 34.31
N THR A 48 28.75 3.37 33.14
CA THR A 48 29.39 2.05 33.06
C THR A 48 30.40 2.03 31.92
N GLN A 49 31.69 2.10 32.28
CA GLN A 49 32.82 1.71 31.46
C GLN A 49 32.76 0.19 31.21
N GLY A 50 32.92 -0.26 29.97
CA GLY A 50 33.02 -1.70 29.69
C GLY A 50 33.19 -2.05 28.21
N ALA A 51 34.42 -2.47 27.88
CA ALA A 51 34.82 -3.34 26.76
C ALA A 51 34.42 -2.97 25.32
N ALA A 52 35.41 -2.53 24.53
CA ALA A 52 35.33 -2.45 23.08
C ALA A 52 35.09 -3.85 22.47
N PRO A 53 34.10 -4.04 21.57
CA PRO A 53 33.85 -5.31 20.93
C PRO A 53 35.04 -5.69 20.04
N ALA A 54 35.56 -6.90 20.23
CA ALA A 54 36.60 -7.48 19.39
C ALA A 54 36.09 -7.53 17.93
N ALA A 55 36.61 -6.63 17.09
CA ALA A 55 36.36 -6.65 15.66
C ALA A 55 36.78 -8.02 15.11
N SER A 56 35.79 -8.79 14.64
CA SER A 56 36.01 -10.07 13.96
C SER A 56 36.90 -9.82 12.74
N ARG A 57 38.20 -10.13 12.86
CA ARG A 57 39.16 -9.95 11.77
C ARG A 57 38.90 -11.03 10.71
N LEU A 58 38.52 -10.61 9.51
CA LEU A 58 38.40 -11.50 8.36
C LEU A 58 39.76 -12.19 8.10
N PRO A 59 39.77 -13.48 7.71
CA PRO A 59 41.01 -14.17 7.38
C PRO A 59 41.67 -13.51 6.15
N GLU A 60 42.98 -13.29 6.19
CA GLU A 60 43.72 -12.64 5.08
C GLU A 60 43.66 -13.46 3.79
N ARG A 61 43.53 -14.79 3.90
CA ARG A 61 43.49 -15.72 2.76
C ARG A 61 42.42 -16.79 2.97
N ILE A 62 41.69 -17.09 1.90
CA ILE A 62 40.68 -18.16 1.83
C ILE A 62 41.11 -19.13 0.73
N GLN A 63 41.14 -20.43 1.04
CA GLN A 63 41.42 -21.50 0.08
C GLN A 63 40.26 -22.49 0.07
N ARG A 64 39.42 -22.43 -0.97
CA ARG A 64 38.19 -23.24 -1.09
C ARG A 64 37.87 -23.53 -2.56
N PRO A 65 37.10 -24.58 -2.87
CA PRO A 65 36.51 -24.73 -4.19
C PRO A 65 35.57 -23.55 -4.46
N MET A 66 35.66 -22.95 -5.64
CA MET A 66 34.86 -21.78 -6.03
C MET A 66 34.13 -22.03 -7.33
N VAL A 67 32.91 -21.51 -7.45
CA VAL A 67 32.11 -21.58 -8.67
C VAL A 67 31.89 -20.16 -9.20
N PRO A 68 32.21 -19.86 -10.48
CA PRO A 68 31.92 -18.55 -11.04
C PRO A 68 30.40 -18.35 -11.12
N ILE A 69 29.90 -17.19 -10.67
CA ILE A 69 28.49 -16.78 -10.83
C ILE A 69 28.36 -15.81 -12.00
N ASP A 70 29.32 -14.88 -12.09
CA ASP A 70 29.41 -13.87 -13.15
C ASP A 70 30.88 -13.71 -13.57
N PRO A 71 31.19 -12.97 -14.65
CA PRO A 71 32.55 -12.82 -15.18
C PRO A 71 33.61 -12.31 -14.20
N VAL A 72 33.21 -11.70 -13.08
CA VAL A 72 34.11 -11.13 -12.09
C VAL A 72 33.84 -11.62 -10.66
N THR A 73 32.86 -12.49 -10.41
CA THR A 73 32.44 -12.90 -9.08
C THR A 73 32.40 -14.41 -8.95
N LEU A 74 33.05 -14.90 -7.88
CA LEU A 74 33.11 -16.30 -7.49
C LEU A 74 32.27 -16.55 -6.24
N ARG A 75 31.68 -17.75 -6.14
CA ARG A 75 30.93 -18.20 -4.95
C ARG A 75 31.66 -19.33 -4.23
N ALA A 76 31.71 -19.25 -2.90
CA ALA A 76 32.09 -20.37 -2.05
C ALA A 76 31.28 -20.35 -0.75
N GLU A 77 30.52 -21.41 -0.46
CA GLU A 77 29.86 -21.63 0.84
C GLU A 77 29.05 -20.43 1.37
N GLY A 78 28.38 -19.69 0.47
CA GLY A 78 27.56 -18.51 0.82
C GLY A 78 28.32 -17.18 0.85
N LEU A 79 29.63 -17.18 0.61
CA LEU A 79 30.43 -15.98 0.36
C LEU A 79 30.48 -15.68 -1.13
N MET A 80 30.42 -14.40 -1.47
CA MET A 80 30.63 -13.88 -2.83
C MET A 80 31.95 -13.12 -2.85
N ILE A 81 32.87 -13.54 -3.71
CA ILE A 81 34.21 -12.94 -3.84
C ILE A 81 34.31 -12.32 -5.21
N ARG A 82 34.33 -10.98 -5.27
CA ARG A 82 34.60 -10.23 -6.49
C ARG A 82 36.11 -10.17 -6.74
N LEU A 83 36.51 -10.51 -7.96
CA LEU A 83 37.89 -10.45 -8.43
C LEU A 83 38.40 -9.01 -8.39
N TRP A 84 39.49 -8.80 -7.67
CA TRP A 84 40.09 -7.48 -7.48
C TRP A 84 40.75 -6.95 -8.77
N GLY A 85 40.64 -5.64 -8.98
CA GLY A 85 41.35 -4.91 -10.04
C GLY A 85 40.71 -4.98 -11.43
N ILE A 86 39.59 -5.70 -11.58
CA ILE A 86 38.84 -5.78 -12.83
C ILE A 86 37.36 -5.42 -12.63
N ARG A 87 36.71 -4.98 -13.70
CA ARG A 87 35.27 -4.78 -13.78
C ARG A 87 34.71 -5.42 -15.06
N PRO A 88 33.45 -5.90 -15.03
CA PRO A 88 32.83 -6.48 -16.21
C PRO A 88 32.60 -5.39 -17.26
N VAL A 89 32.62 -5.78 -18.53
CA VAL A 89 32.28 -4.86 -19.61
C VAL A 89 30.77 -4.76 -19.70
N THR A 90 30.24 -3.53 -19.63
CA THR A 90 28.83 -3.23 -19.85
C THR A 90 28.52 -3.31 -21.34
N SER A 91 28.49 -4.52 -21.90
CA SER A 91 27.97 -4.78 -23.24
C SER A 91 26.60 -5.42 -23.13
N SER A 92 25.65 -5.01 -23.98
CA SER A 92 24.35 -5.68 -24.12
C SER A 92 24.46 -7.10 -24.71
N GLU A 93 25.67 -7.55 -25.03
CA GLU A 93 25.93 -8.84 -25.68
C GLU A 93 26.19 -9.94 -24.66
N THR A 94 25.21 -10.83 -24.50
CA THR A 94 25.26 -12.00 -23.61
C THR A 94 26.37 -13.00 -23.98
N MET A 95 26.84 -13.00 -25.23
CA MET A 95 27.87 -13.93 -25.69
C MET A 95 29.24 -13.71 -25.06
N LEU A 96 29.59 -12.47 -24.72
CA LEU A 96 30.89 -12.16 -24.14
C LEU A 96 30.98 -12.66 -22.68
N GLU A 97 29.90 -12.47 -21.93
CA GLU A 97 29.74 -12.94 -20.56
C GLU A 97 29.87 -14.46 -20.47
N LEU A 98 29.20 -15.20 -21.38
CA LEU A 98 29.29 -16.66 -21.42
C LEU A 98 30.72 -17.18 -21.68
N ARG A 99 31.48 -16.53 -22.58
CA ARG A 99 32.89 -16.91 -22.84
C ARG A 99 33.80 -16.63 -21.65
N ALA A 100 33.55 -15.53 -20.93
CA ALA A 100 34.29 -15.21 -19.71
C ALA A 100 34.07 -16.27 -18.63
N MET A 101 32.81 -16.71 -18.47
CA MET A 101 32.41 -17.76 -17.53
C MET A 101 33.02 -19.13 -17.88
N GLU A 102 33.04 -19.48 -19.17
CA GLU A 102 33.67 -20.71 -19.66
C GLU A 102 35.18 -20.71 -19.39
N LEU A 103 35.86 -19.58 -19.63
CA LEU A 103 37.28 -19.43 -19.32
C LEU A 103 37.54 -19.59 -17.82
N LEU A 104 36.75 -18.95 -16.95
CA LEU A 104 36.90 -19.09 -15.49
C LEU A 104 36.69 -20.52 -15.03
N THR A 105 35.66 -21.19 -15.55
CA THR A 105 35.37 -22.60 -15.24
C THR A 105 36.54 -23.50 -15.65
N SER A 106 37.07 -23.27 -16.85
CA SER A 106 38.24 -23.98 -17.40
C SER A 106 39.53 -23.73 -16.63
N LEU A 107 39.70 -22.55 -16.01
CA LEU A 107 40.87 -22.25 -15.19
C LEU A 107 40.79 -22.84 -13.78
N ILE A 108 39.58 -23.00 -13.24
CA ILE A 108 39.37 -23.50 -11.87
C ILE A 108 39.46 -25.03 -11.83
N GLN A 109 38.99 -25.76 -12.86
CA GLN A 109 39.08 -27.23 -13.01
C GLN A 109 38.74 -28.04 -11.76
N GLU A 110 37.62 -27.72 -11.09
CA GLU A 110 37.20 -28.31 -9.79
C GLU A 110 38.22 -28.16 -8.63
N GLY A 111 39.33 -27.47 -8.87
CA GLY A 111 40.41 -27.25 -7.92
C GLY A 111 40.07 -26.18 -6.87
N GLN A 112 40.92 -26.11 -5.84
CA GLN A 112 40.85 -25.06 -4.83
C GLN A 112 41.45 -23.76 -5.37
N VAL A 113 40.72 -22.66 -5.18
CA VAL A 113 41.20 -21.31 -5.52
C VAL A 113 41.67 -20.63 -4.24
N SER A 114 42.88 -20.05 -4.29
CA SER A 114 43.47 -19.30 -3.18
C SER A 114 43.23 -17.81 -3.39
N CYS A 115 42.31 -17.23 -2.63
CA CYS A 115 42.00 -15.80 -2.69
C CYS A 115 42.62 -15.06 -1.50
N LYS A 116 43.47 -14.06 -1.79
CA LYS A 116 43.92 -13.06 -0.81
C LYS A 116 42.89 -11.93 -0.76
N LEU A 117 42.33 -11.66 0.41
CA LEU A 117 41.33 -10.61 0.56
C LEU A 117 41.98 -9.23 0.62
N GLU A 118 41.53 -8.32 -0.23
CA GLU A 118 41.99 -6.92 -0.27
C GLU A 118 40.95 -5.97 0.36
N GLY A 119 39.70 -6.41 0.51
CA GLY A 119 38.64 -5.64 1.17
C GLY A 119 37.26 -6.29 1.06
N GLY A 120 36.22 -5.49 1.34
CA GLY A 120 34.82 -5.92 1.28
C GLY A 120 34.20 -6.20 2.66
N VAL A 121 32.92 -6.52 2.66
CA VAL A 121 32.11 -6.78 3.85
C VAL A 121 31.27 -8.02 3.59
N VAL A 122 31.26 -8.97 4.52
CA VAL A 122 30.46 -10.20 4.38
C VAL A 122 28.99 -9.85 4.07
N PRO A 123 28.37 -10.44 3.03
CA PRO A 123 28.84 -11.59 2.25
C PRO A 123 29.69 -11.26 0.99
N GLU A 124 29.92 -9.98 0.69
CA GLU A 124 30.62 -9.49 -0.51
C GLU A 124 32.07 -9.09 -0.21
N LEU A 125 32.98 -10.00 -0.52
CA LEU A 125 34.42 -9.81 -0.34
C LEU A 125 35.06 -9.43 -1.68
N ILE A 126 36.18 -8.72 -1.62
CA ILE A 126 37.00 -8.38 -2.79
C ILE A 126 38.37 -9.00 -2.59
N GLY A 127 38.83 -9.78 -3.56
CA GLY A 127 40.08 -10.52 -3.40
C GLY A 127 40.80 -10.84 -4.70
N ARG A 128 42.10 -11.06 -4.56
CA ARG A 128 42.99 -11.55 -5.62
C ARG A 128 43.03 -13.06 -5.56
N CYS A 129 42.49 -13.70 -6.58
CA CYS A 129 42.29 -15.14 -6.62
C CYS A 129 43.24 -15.81 -7.60
N VAL A 130 43.92 -16.84 -7.12
CA VAL A 130 44.94 -17.58 -7.86
C VAL A 130 44.57 -19.07 -7.88
N THR A 131 44.75 -19.71 -9.03
CA THR A 131 44.54 -21.16 -9.21
C THR A 131 45.69 -21.97 -8.59
N GLN A 132 45.56 -23.31 -8.57
CA GLN A 132 46.62 -24.21 -8.11
C GLN A 132 47.89 -24.12 -8.96
N GLU A 133 47.76 -23.77 -10.25
CA GLU A 133 48.88 -23.51 -11.17
C GLU A 133 49.51 -22.13 -10.98
N ASN A 134 49.15 -21.41 -9.91
CA ASN A 134 49.62 -20.05 -9.63
C ASN A 134 49.27 -19.03 -10.73
N ARG A 135 48.14 -19.23 -11.43
CA ARG A 135 47.62 -18.26 -12.42
C ARG A 135 46.57 -17.35 -11.77
N GLU A 136 46.72 -16.04 -11.94
CA GLU A 136 45.79 -15.04 -11.41
C GLU A 136 44.57 -14.89 -12.33
N LEU A 137 43.38 -15.22 -11.82
CA LEU A 137 42.14 -15.27 -12.62
C LEU A 137 41.80 -13.93 -13.28
N ALA A 138 42.00 -12.83 -12.54
CA ALA A 138 41.72 -11.50 -13.04
C ALA A 138 42.63 -11.11 -14.22
N LEU A 139 43.91 -11.52 -14.16
CA LEU A 139 44.88 -11.25 -15.22
C LEU A 139 44.56 -12.05 -16.49
N GLU A 140 44.13 -13.30 -16.34
CA GLU A 140 43.70 -14.14 -17.47
C GLU A 140 42.47 -13.58 -18.20
N LEU A 141 41.50 -13.03 -17.45
CA LEU A 141 40.35 -12.34 -18.03
C LEU A 141 40.73 -11.08 -18.81
N LEU A 142 41.73 -10.33 -18.32
CA LEU A 142 42.26 -9.16 -19.01
C LEU A 142 43.00 -9.53 -20.30
N ASN A 143 43.86 -10.55 -20.26
CA ASN A 143 44.62 -11.04 -21.42
C ASN A 143 43.72 -11.53 -22.57
N ASN A 144 42.52 -12.02 -22.25
CA ASN A 144 41.53 -12.46 -23.23
C ASN A 144 40.51 -11.37 -23.62
N GLY A 145 40.59 -10.19 -23.01
CA GLY A 145 39.72 -9.05 -23.31
C GLY A 145 38.26 -9.24 -22.88
N TYR A 146 38.02 -10.06 -21.85
CA TYR A 146 36.68 -10.30 -21.28
C TYR A 146 36.32 -9.35 -20.15
N ALA A 147 37.32 -8.73 -19.52
CA ALA A 147 37.16 -7.69 -18.52
C ALA A 147 38.01 -6.48 -18.87
N ILE A 148 37.78 -5.38 -18.16
CA ILE A 148 38.60 -4.17 -18.23
C ILE A 148 39.13 -3.82 -16.85
N VAL A 149 40.29 -3.18 -16.81
CA VAL A 149 40.96 -2.78 -15.56
C VAL A 149 40.08 -1.79 -14.81
N ASP A 150 39.85 -2.06 -13.53
CA ASP A 150 39.27 -1.10 -12.60
C ASP A 150 40.37 -0.18 -12.06
N ARG A 151 40.54 0.96 -12.72
CA ARG A 151 41.52 1.99 -12.35
C ARG A 151 41.30 2.54 -10.94
N ARG A 152 40.09 2.44 -10.38
CA ARG A 152 39.81 2.91 -9.02
C ARG A 152 40.44 2.01 -7.96
N GLN A 153 40.53 0.71 -8.25
CA GLN A 153 41.11 -0.28 -7.34
C GLN A 153 42.63 -0.40 -7.53
N THR A 154 43.11 -0.24 -8.77
CA THR A 154 44.51 -0.47 -9.12
C THR A 154 45.42 0.75 -8.95
N TYR A 155 44.87 1.97 -8.78
CA TYR A 155 45.68 3.19 -8.66
C TYR A 155 46.68 3.12 -7.50
N ASN A 156 47.95 3.46 -7.77
CA ASN A 156 49.08 3.40 -6.83
C ASN A 156 49.42 2.03 -6.23
N MET A 157 48.88 0.95 -6.80
CA MET A 157 49.21 -0.41 -6.37
C MET A 157 50.34 -0.99 -7.23
N PRO A 158 51.24 -1.82 -6.66
CA PRO A 158 52.38 -2.38 -7.41
C PRO A 158 51.96 -3.31 -8.57
N PHE A 159 50.72 -3.81 -8.55
CA PHE A 159 50.18 -4.71 -9.58
C PHE A 159 49.52 -3.98 -10.76
N ALA A 160 49.41 -2.64 -10.71
CA ALA A 160 48.70 -1.85 -11.73
C ALA A 160 49.28 -2.03 -13.14
N SER A 161 50.62 -1.99 -13.25
CA SER A 161 51.31 -2.07 -14.55
C SER A 161 51.08 -3.41 -15.25
N GLY A 162 50.99 -4.51 -14.51
CA GLY A 162 50.71 -5.84 -15.06
C GLY A 162 49.30 -5.91 -15.66
N TYR A 163 48.31 -5.36 -14.96
CA TYR A 163 46.91 -5.33 -15.39
C TYR A 163 46.72 -4.44 -16.63
N GLU A 164 47.35 -3.26 -16.65
CA GLU A 164 47.31 -2.36 -17.81
C GLU A 164 47.97 -2.98 -19.04
N THR A 165 49.12 -3.64 -18.86
CA THR A 165 49.81 -4.34 -19.95
C THR A 165 48.97 -5.48 -20.51
N ALA A 166 48.33 -6.29 -19.67
CA ALA A 166 47.44 -7.37 -20.08
C ALA A 166 46.24 -6.86 -20.91
N GLN A 167 45.60 -5.77 -20.46
CA GLN A 167 44.50 -5.16 -21.20
C GLN A 167 44.97 -4.60 -22.55
N GLU A 168 46.13 -3.95 -22.59
CA GLU A 168 46.70 -3.39 -23.80
C GLU A 168 47.06 -4.48 -24.82
N GLN A 169 47.62 -5.60 -24.37
CA GLN A 169 47.88 -6.76 -25.20
C GLN A 169 46.59 -7.33 -25.80
N ALA A 170 45.52 -7.46 -25.01
CA ALA A 170 44.22 -7.90 -25.51
C ALA A 170 43.62 -6.92 -26.54
N ARG A 171 43.83 -5.61 -26.35
CA ARG A 171 43.39 -4.56 -27.27
C ARG A 171 44.13 -4.64 -28.60
N ILE A 172 45.46 -4.73 -28.58
CA ILE A 172 46.29 -4.86 -29.79
C ILE A 172 45.94 -6.15 -30.54
N ALA A 173 45.75 -7.25 -29.82
CA ALA A 173 45.36 -8.54 -30.39
C ALA A 173 43.88 -8.61 -30.82
N LYS A 174 43.09 -7.54 -30.62
CA LYS A 174 41.65 -7.48 -30.90
C LYS A 174 40.86 -8.66 -30.31
N LYS A 175 41.15 -9.03 -29.07
CA LYS A 175 40.44 -10.12 -28.36
C LYS A 175 39.21 -9.61 -27.61
N GLY A 176 38.24 -10.50 -27.40
CA GLY A 176 37.04 -10.25 -26.58
C GLY A 176 36.28 -9.00 -27.03
N VAL A 177 36.09 -8.05 -26.12
CA VAL A 177 35.32 -6.81 -26.34
C VAL A 177 35.89 -5.95 -27.47
N TRP A 178 37.21 -6.02 -27.67
CA TRP A 178 37.90 -5.23 -28.68
C TRP A 178 37.61 -5.71 -30.12
N ALA A 179 37.18 -6.97 -30.30
CA ALA A 179 36.78 -7.49 -31.61
C ALA A 179 35.42 -6.92 -32.08
N LEU A 180 34.51 -6.67 -31.14
CA LEU A 180 33.11 -6.31 -31.42
C LEU A 180 32.95 -4.86 -31.88
N LYS A 181 33.78 -3.96 -31.34
CA LYS A 181 33.72 -2.52 -31.66
C LYS A 181 33.98 -2.23 -33.14
N ASP A 182 34.78 -3.06 -33.82
CA ASP A 182 35.10 -2.89 -35.24
C ASP A 182 33.96 -3.34 -36.17
N GLN A 183 33.00 -4.16 -35.69
CA GLN A 183 31.89 -4.67 -36.50
C GLN A 183 30.65 -3.76 -36.49
N GLN A 184 30.55 -2.84 -35.53
CA GLN A 184 29.36 -2.03 -35.29
C GLN A 184 29.33 -0.68 -36.02
N ALA A 185 30.23 -0.40 -36.96
CA ALA A 185 30.13 0.82 -37.77
C ALA A 185 28.98 0.68 -38.79
N PRO A 186 27.86 1.41 -38.64
CA PRO A 186 26.73 1.28 -39.55
C PRO A 186 27.10 1.91 -40.89
N THR A 187 27.32 1.09 -41.91
CA THR A 187 27.37 1.57 -43.30
C THR A 187 25.96 1.97 -43.70
N LEU A 188 25.67 3.28 -43.71
CA LEU A 188 24.39 3.81 -44.19
C LEU A 188 24.11 3.32 -45.63
N PRO A 189 22.88 2.92 -45.94
CA PRO A 189 22.54 2.42 -47.26
C PRO A 189 22.58 3.55 -48.31
N LYS A 190 23.16 3.25 -49.49
CA LYS A 190 23.54 4.23 -50.53
C LYS A 190 22.40 5.11 -51.07
N TRP A 191 21.14 4.71 -50.90
CA TRP A 191 19.98 5.48 -51.35
C TRP A 191 19.70 6.73 -50.49
N LEU A 192 20.23 6.78 -49.27
CA LEU A 192 20.14 7.94 -48.36
C LEU A 192 21.18 9.03 -48.64
N GLN A 193 22.08 8.82 -49.61
CA GLN A 193 23.16 9.76 -49.97
C GLN A 193 22.75 10.77 -51.08
N SER A 194 21.46 10.85 -51.44
CA SER A 194 20.97 11.76 -52.47
C SER A 194 20.61 13.14 -51.88
N ASP A 195 21.38 14.16 -52.25
CA ASP A 195 21.28 15.55 -51.73
C ASP A 195 19.91 16.22 -51.96
N VAL A 196 19.14 15.78 -52.96
CA VAL A 196 17.86 16.42 -53.33
C VAL A 196 16.65 15.74 -52.69
N LEU A 197 16.72 14.42 -52.45
CA LEU A 197 15.63 13.64 -51.86
C LEU A 197 15.63 13.66 -50.32
N ALA A 198 16.80 13.85 -49.71
CA ALA A 198 16.93 13.85 -48.26
C ALA A 198 16.03 14.89 -47.55
N PRO A 199 15.98 16.18 -47.96
CA PRO A 199 15.14 17.16 -47.27
C PRO A 199 13.65 16.86 -47.42
N LEU A 200 13.21 16.46 -48.62
CA LEU A 200 11.79 16.19 -48.90
C LEU A 200 11.27 14.99 -48.10
N VAL A 201 12.09 13.93 -47.98
CA VAL A 201 11.75 12.74 -47.20
C VAL A 201 11.77 13.04 -45.70
N ILE A 202 12.73 13.83 -45.23
CA ILE A 202 12.82 14.21 -43.81
C ILE A 202 11.63 15.09 -43.40
N PHE A 203 11.36 16.18 -44.13
CA PHE A 203 10.27 17.08 -43.80
C PHE A 203 8.90 16.46 -44.10
N GLY A 204 8.71 15.88 -45.29
CA GLY A 204 7.46 15.25 -45.69
C GLY A 204 7.11 14.03 -44.84
N GLY A 205 8.10 13.18 -44.54
CA GLY A 205 7.93 12.02 -43.66
C GLY A 205 7.55 12.43 -42.23
N MET A 206 8.13 13.52 -41.71
CA MET A 206 7.79 14.02 -40.38
C MET A 206 6.33 14.48 -40.30
N PHE A 207 5.85 15.28 -41.25
CA PHE A 207 4.45 15.74 -41.26
C PHE A 207 3.44 14.59 -41.43
N LEU A 208 3.72 13.64 -42.32
CA LEU A 208 2.87 12.45 -42.50
C LEU A 208 2.84 11.58 -41.24
N GLY A 209 3.99 11.42 -40.57
CA GLY A 209 4.08 10.71 -39.29
C GLY A 209 3.26 11.39 -38.19
N PHE A 210 3.32 12.71 -38.08
CA PHE A 210 2.50 13.46 -37.12
C PHE A 210 1.01 13.34 -37.42
N LEU A 211 0.60 13.46 -38.68
CA LEU A 211 -0.81 13.31 -39.08
C LEU A 211 -1.34 11.92 -38.75
N PHE A 212 -0.56 10.88 -39.04
CA PHE A 212 -0.91 9.51 -38.73
C PHE A 212 -1.06 9.27 -37.23
N ASN A 213 -0.12 9.76 -36.42
CA ASN A 213 -0.19 9.69 -34.96
C ASN A 213 -1.40 10.46 -34.39
N ALA A 214 -1.71 11.64 -34.94
CA ALA A 214 -2.87 12.43 -34.53
C ALA A 214 -4.20 11.70 -34.80
N LEU A 215 -4.32 11.05 -35.97
CA LEU A 215 -5.50 10.24 -36.30
C LEU A 215 -5.65 9.02 -35.39
N ILE A 216 -4.55 8.35 -35.07
CA ILE A 216 -4.52 7.26 -34.09
C ILE A 216 -5.00 7.78 -32.74
N MET A 217 -4.42 8.87 -32.23
CA MET A 217 -4.82 9.45 -30.95
C MET A 217 -6.29 9.85 -30.91
N LEU A 218 -6.82 10.49 -31.96
CA LEU A 218 -8.25 10.84 -32.04
C LEU A 218 -9.15 9.60 -31.92
N ARG A 219 -8.78 8.50 -32.59
CA ARG A 219 -9.53 7.23 -32.52
C ARG A 219 -9.44 6.59 -31.13
N PHE A 220 -8.27 6.63 -30.49
CA PHE A 220 -8.09 6.09 -29.14
C PHE A 220 -8.77 6.95 -28.07
N MET A 221 -8.71 8.28 -28.20
CA MET A 221 -9.34 9.23 -27.27
C MET A 221 -10.87 9.01 -27.21
N GLY A 222 -11.51 8.80 -28.36
CA GLY A 222 -12.94 8.50 -28.40
C GLY A 222 -13.30 7.21 -27.66
N ARG A 223 -12.51 6.14 -27.84
CA ARG A 223 -12.70 4.87 -27.12
C ARG A 223 -12.43 5.02 -25.62
N PHE A 224 -11.39 5.76 -25.26
CA PHE A 224 -11.01 5.98 -23.87
C PHE A 224 -12.05 6.80 -23.12
N SER A 225 -12.60 7.85 -23.74
CA SER A 225 -13.69 8.65 -23.17
C SER A 225 -14.95 7.81 -22.93
N GLN A 226 -15.31 6.94 -23.87
CA GLN A 226 -16.44 6.01 -23.70
C GLN A 226 -16.17 4.99 -22.59
N SER A 227 -14.93 4.50 -22.46
CA SER A 227 -14.54 3.59 -21.37
C SER A 227 -14.69 4.27 -20.02
N GLN A 228 -14.14 5.48 -19.83
CA GLN A 228 -14.26 6.23 -18.58
C GLN A 228 -15.72 6.53 -18.22
N SER A 229 -16.54 6.93 -19.19
CA SER A 229 -17.96 7.19 -18.92
C SER A 229 -18.68 5.91 -18.48
N SER A 230 -18.38 4.77 -19.10
CA SER A 230 -19.01 3.50 -18.70
C SER A 230 -18.50 2.99 -17.35
N GLU A 231 -17.22 3.18 -17.03
CA GLU A 231 -16.64 2.88 -15.70
C GLU A 231 -17.23 3.78 -14.61
N ASN A 232 -17.36 5.08 -14.85
CA ASN A 232 -18.00 6.01 -13.90
C ASN A 232 -19.46 5.62 -13.65
N LEU A 233 -20.22 5.33 -14.70
CA LEU A 233 -21.61 4.85 -14.55
C LEU A 233 -21.68 3.51 -13.80
N GLN A 234 -20.71 2.62 -13.99
CA GLN A 234 -20.63 1.38 -13.21
C GLN A 234 -20.27 1.64 -11.74
N ALA A 235 -19.38 2.57 -11.47
CA ALA A 235 -19.00 2.97 -10.12
C ALA A 235 -20.19 3.59 -9.39
N GLU A 236 -20.92 4.51 -10.02
CA GLU A 236 -22.14 5.12 -9.49
C GLU A 236 -23.22 4.06 -9.19
N ARG A 237 -23.44 3.10 -10.09
CA ARG A 237 -24.39 2.00 -9.86
C ARG A 237 -23.97 1.10 -8.70
N LYS A 238 -22.68 0.82 -8.57
CA LYS A 238 -22.14 0.03 -7.46
C LYS A 238 -22.30 0.77 -6.14
N GLU A 239 -22.02 2.07 -6.12
CA GLU A 239 -22.18 2.91 -4.94
C GLU A 239 -23.66 2.98 -4.51
N ALA A 240 -24.58 3.23 -5.44
CA ALA A 240 -26.01 3.25 -5.16
C ALA A 240 -26.53 1.91 -4.60
N LEU A 241 -26.01 0.79 -5.11
CA LEU A 241 -26.33 -0.55 -4.62
C LEU A 241 -25.74 -0.83 -3.23
N LEU A 242 -24.54 -0.34 -2.94
CA LEU A 242 -23.95 -0.46 -1.60
C LEU A 242 -24.71 0.41 -0.59
N GLN A 243 -25.08 1.63 -0.96
CA GLN A 243 -25.88 2.52 -0.13
C GLN A 243 -27.26 1.93 0.15
N SER A 244 -27.92 1.30 -0.83
CA SER A 244 -29.21 0.64 -0.60
C SER A 244 -29.10 -0.56 0.34
N ARG A 245 -28.04 -1.36 0.22
CA ARG A 245 -27.75 -2.46 1.16
C ARG A 245 -27.45 -1.94 2.56
N GLU A 246 -26.65 -0.88 2.68
CA GLU A 246 -26.34 -0.26 3.97
C GLU A 246 -27.59 0.30 4.63
N ARG A 247 -28.45 1.01 3.87
CA ARG A 247 -29.76 1.46 4.32
C ARG A 247 -30.61 0.29 4.81
N GLN A 248 -30.68 -0.81 4.06
CA GLN A 248 -31.49 -1.97 4.43
C GLN A 248 -31.01 -2.60 5.75
N VAL A 249 -29.69 -2.79 5.90
CA VAL A 249 -29.11 -3.32 7.15
C VAL A 249 -29.35 -2.37 8.32
N LEU A 250 -29.23 -1.06 8.10
CA LEU A 250 -29.50 -0.06 9.12
C LEU A 250 -30.96 -0.13 9.59
N VAL A 251 -31.92 -0.15 8.65
CA VAL A 251 -33.35 -0.23 8.95
C VAL A 251 -33.68 -1.49 9.74
N THR A 252 -33.20 -2.67 9.32
CA THR A 252 -33.51 -3.93 10.02
C THR A 252 -32.89 -3.99 11.41
N THR A 253 -31.69 -3.44 11.58
CA THR A 253 -31.02 -3.42 12.90
C THR A 253 -31.76 -2.46 13.86
N LEU A 254 -32.18 -1.29 13.38
CA LEU A 254 -32.97 -0.34 14.15
C LEU A 254 -34.37 -0.87 14.48
N GLU A 255 -35.01 -1.56 13.54
CA GLU A 255 -36.29 -2.23 13.76
C GLU A 255 -36.16 -3.29 14.86
N GLY A 256 -35.09 -4.09 14.81
CA GLY A 256 -34.76 -5.08 15.84
C GLY A 256 -34.63 -4.45 17.23
N GLU A 257 -33.80 -3.41 17.38
CA GLU A 257 -33.64 -2.70 18.66
C GLU A 257 -34.97 -2.10 19.16
N LEU A 258 -35.76 -1.46 18.29
CA LEU A 258 -37.03 -0.87 18.70
C LEU A 258 -38.09 -1.92 19.05
N THR A 259 -38.12 -3.05 18.36
CA THR A 259 -39.05 -4.15 18.65
C THR A 259 -38.68 -4.81 19.98
N GLU A 260 -37.39 -5.00 20.25
CA GLU A 260 -36.90 -5.46 21.54
C GLU A 260 -37.28 -4.48 22.66
N ASN A 261 -37.07 -3.18 22.46
CA ASN A 261 -37.45 -2.15 23.42
C ASN A 261 -38.97 -2.11 23.64
N LYS A 262 -39.77 -2.25 22.58
CA LYS A 262 -41.24 -2.37 22.69
C LYS A 262 -41.64 -3.56 23.57
N ASN A 263 -41.08 -4.73 23.31
CA ASN A 263 -41.35 -5.94 24.09
C ASN A 263 -40.95 -5.77 25.57
N LYS A 264 -39.84 -5.06 25.85
CA LYS A 264 -39.43 -4.73 27.23
C LYS A 264 -40.43 -3.80 27.92
N ILE A 265 -41.01 -2.83 27.21
CA ILE A 265 -42.08 -1.98 27.77
C ILE A 265 -43.34 -2.80 28.03
N GLU A 266 -43.76 -3.64 27.10
CA GLU A 266 -44.95 -4.49 27.29
C GLU A 266 -44.78 -5.43 28.50
N ALA A 267 -43.63 -6.07 28.63
CA ALA A 267 -43.30 -6.89 29.80
C ALA A 267 -43.29 -6.07 31.10
N PHE A 268 -42.72 -4.87 31.06
CA PHE A 268 -42.71 -3.94 32.19
C PHE A 268 -44.14 -3.57 32.62
N LEU A 269 -45.02 -3.22 31.68
CA LEU A 269 -46.43 -2.89 31.95
C LEU A 269 -47.18 -4.08 32.56
N VAL A 270 -46.92 -5.31 32.11
CA VAL A 270 -47.53 -6.51 32.69
C VAL A 270 -47.07 -6.71 34.14
N ILE A 271 -45.75 -6.68 34.39
CA ILE A 271 -45.18 -6.90 35.72
C ILE A 271 -45.65 -5.84 36.70
N TYR A 272 -45.52 -4.55 36.35
CA TYR A 272 -45.92 -3.45 37.23
C TYR A 272 -47.44 -3.29 37.31
N GLY A 273 -48.18 -3.71 36.29
CA GLY A 273 -49.65 -3.78 36.33
C GLY A 273 -50.14 -4.81 37.34
N ASP A 274 -49.50 -5.99 37.41
CA ASP A 274 -49.82 -6.99 38.43
C ASP A 274 -49.37 -6.58 39.83
N LEU A 275 -48.25 -5.85 39.95
CA LEU A 275 -47.85 -5.21 41.20
C LEU A 275 -48.91 -4.20 41.66
N LEU A 276 -49.41 -3.34 40.77
CA LEU A 276 -50.44 -2.36 41.08
C LEU A 276 -51.75 -3.03 41.53
N LYS A 277 -52.16 -4.13 40.88
CA LYS A 277 -53.33 -4.92 41.33
C LYS A 277 -53.14 -5.46 42.74
N THR A 278 -51.93 -5.94 43.05
CA THR A 278 -51.60 -6.45 44.39
C THR A 278 -51.59 -5.35 45.44
N LEU A 279 -51.10 -4.15 45.10
CA LEU A 279 -51.13 -2.97 45.97
C LEU A 279 -52.55 -2.49 46.29
N ASN A 280 -53.48 -2.70 45.35
CA ASN A 280 -54.88 -2.32 45.50
C ASN A 280 -55.77 -3.40 46.14
N ASP A 281 -55.24 -4.59 46.46
CA ASP A 281 -55.99 -5.64 47.16
C ASP A 281 -56.11 -5.30 48.66
N PRO A 282 -57.33 -5.02 49.18
CA PRO A 282 -57.50 -4.66 50.59
C PRO A 282 -57.27 -5.83 51.55
N VAL A 283 -57.20 -7.07 51.05
CA VAL A 283 -57.10 -8.28 51.87
C VAL A 283 -55.64 -8.60 52.23
N GLN A 284 -54.68 -8.19 51.40
CA GLN A 284 -53.27 -8.55 51.56
C GLN A 284 -52.42 -7.35 51.96
N THR A 285 -51.56 -7.52 52.97
CA THR A 285 -50.52 -6.53 53.27
C THR A 285 -49.47 -6.53 52.15
N PRO A 286 -49.20 -5.38 51.50
CA PRO A 286 -48.21 -5.31 50.42
C PRO A 286 -46.81 -5.76 50.85
N LYS A 287 -46.11 -6.44 49.93
CA LYS A 287 -44.75 -6.94 50.17
C LYS A 287 -43.76 -5.84 50.58
N TYR A 288 -43.84 -4.65 49.97
CA TYR A 288 -42.91 -3.55 50.28
C TYR A 288 -43.03 -3.04 51.73
N GLN A 289 -44.20 -3.18 52.38
CA GLN A 289 -44.36 -2.80 53.78
C GLN A 289 -43.66 -3.76 54.75
N GLN A 290 -43.41 -5.00 54.33
CA GLN A 290 -42.77 -6.00 55.18
C GLN A 290 -41.24 -5.92 55.12
N VAL A 291 -40.67 -5.74 53.92
CA VAL A 291 -39.22 -5.86 53.68
C VAL A 291 -38.61 -4.68 52.93
N GLY A 292 -39.42 -3.71 52.50
CA GLY A 292 -39.04 -2.73 51.48
C GLY A 292 -39.09 -3.32 50.07
N ASP A 293 -39.20 -2.47 49.06
CA ASP A 293 -39.10 -2.89 47.66
C ASP A 293 -38.43 -1.83 46.80
N ILE A 294 -37.96 -2.20 45.61
CA ILE A 294 -37.30 -1.29 44.67
C ILE A 294 -38.09 -1.29 43.37
N VAL A 295 -38.67 -0.14 43.04
CA VAL A 295 -39.43 0.08 41.81
C VAL A 295 -38.55 0.78 40.80
N GLN A 296 -38.44 0.23 39.61
CA GLN A 296 -37.76 0.87 38.51
C GLN A 296 -38.67 1.96 37.91
N LYS A 297 -38.17 3.19 37.77
CA LYS A 297 -38.96 4.34 37.30
C LYS A 297 -39.29 4.26 35.81
N HIS A 298 -38.44 3.60 35.03
CA HIS A 298 -38.58 3.47 33.59
C HIS A 298 -38.19 2.06 33.13
N PRO A 299 -38.80 1.52 32.06
CA PRO A 299 -38.36 0.29 31.42
C PRO A 299 -36.87 0.33 31.02
N SER A 300 -36.20 -0.82 31.01
CA SER A 300 -34.82 -0.91 30.51
C SER A 300 -34.79 -0.77 28.98
N TYR A 301 -34.14 0.26 28.45
CA TYR A 301 -33.97 0.48 27.00
C TYR A 301 -32.55 0.16 26.53
N SER A 302 -32.41 -0.37 25.31
CA SER A 302 -31.15 -0.31 24.57
C SER A 302 -31.17 0.89 23.63
N LYS A 303 -30.08 1.66 23.61
CA LYS A 303 -29.82 2.70 22.59
C LYS A 303 -28.55 2.40 21.78
N THR A 304 -27.98 1.21 21.95
CA THR A 304 -26.65 0.88 21.46
C THR A 304 -26.58 0.90 19.93
N VAL A 305 -27.61 0.35 19.25
CA VAL A 305 -27.68 0.35 17.79
C VAL A 305 -27.90 1.77 17.27
N PHE A 306 -28.83 2.51 17.88
CA PHE A 306 -29.08 3.90 17.51
C PHE A 306 -27.82 4.76 17.63
N GLU A 307 -27.17 4.75 18.80
CA GLU A 307 -25.98 5.58 19.07
C GLU A 307 -24.81 5.24 18.15
N ALA A 308 -24.60 3.95 17.85
CA ALA A 308 -23.56 3.51 16.91
C ALA A 308 -23.81 3.97 15.47
N ASN A 309 -25.06 4.27 15.11
CA ASN A 309 -25.47 4.58 13.74
C ASN A 309 -26.05 6.00 13.55
N VAL A 310 -25.92 6.90 14.52
CA VAL A 310 -26.42 8.29 14.41
C VAL A 310 -25.91 9.00 13.15
N GLY A 311 -24.63 8.81 12.82
CA GLY A 311 -24.02 9.39 11.61
C GLY A 311 -24.56 8.84 10.29
N LYS A 312 -25.25 7.69 10.32
CA LYS A 312 -25.81 7.02 9.15
C LYS A 312 -27.31 7.25 8.98
N LEU A 313 -27.94 8.00 9.87
CA LEU A 313 -29.37 8.32 9.76
C LEU A 313 -29.70 9.13 8.51
N SER A 314 -28.71 9.79 7.89
CA SER A 314 -28.86 10.47 6.60
C SER A 314 -29.17 9.53 5.43
N LEU A 315 -28.97 8.21 5.60
CA LEU A 315 -29.37 7.19 4.63
C LEU A 315 -30.88 6.90 4.66
N LEU A 316 -31.57 7.32 5.73
CA LEU A 316 -33.01 7.18 5.88
C LEU A 316 -33.73 8.41 5.32
N ASP A 317 -35.05 8.31 5.12
CA ASP A 317 -35.87 9.48 4.82
C ASP A 317 -35.78 10.49 5.98
N ILE A 318 -35.74 11.78 5.65
CA ILE A 318 -35.52 12.88 6.59
C ILE A 318 -36.59 12.85 7.71
N LYS A 319 -37.83 12.51 7.37
CA LYS A 319 -38.94 12.39 8.32
C LYS A 319 -38.69 11.26 9.32
N LEU A 320 -38.34 10.07 8.81
CA LEU A 320 -38.06 8.89 9.62
C LEU A 320 -36.86 9.11 10.54
N ALA A 321 -35.76 9.66 10.02
CA ALA A 321 -34.59 10.02 10.81
C ALA A 321 -34.93 11.02 11.93
N GLY A 322 -35.79 12.00 11.64
CA GLY A 322 -36.30 12.96 12.61
C GLY A 322 -37.16 12.32 13.72
N HIS A 323 -38.10 11.45 13.34
CA HIS A 323 -38.93 10.71 14.30
C HIS A 323 -38.08 9.80 15.20
N LEU A 324 -37.14 9.06 14.62
CA LEU A 324 -36.22 8.18 15.33
C LEU A 324 -35.39 8.98 16.35
N SER A 325 -34.79 10.10 15.92
CA SER A 325 -33.97 10.95 16.79
C SER A 325 -34.79 11.58 17.93
N LYS A 326 -36.01 12.04 17.65
CA LYS A 326 -36.93 12.57 18.67
C LYS A 326 -37.34 11.49 19.67
N LEU A 327 -37.60 10.27 19.20
CA LEU A 327 -37.97 9.14 20.05
C LEU A 327 -36.82 8.77 20.99
N TYR A 328 -35.62 8.54 20.49
CA TYR A 328 -34.47 8.14 21.32
C TYR A 328 -33.99 9.23 22.28
N SER A 329 -34.21 10.51 21.95
CA SER A 329 -33.93 11.63 22.86
C SER A 329 -34.97 11.77 23.97
N ALA A 330 -36.22 11.36 23.74
CA ALA A 330 -37.26 11.31 24.77
C ALA A 330 -37.09 10.12 25.73
N MET A 331 -36.45 9.04 25.29
CA MET A 331 -36.15 7.91 26.17
C MET A 331 -35.14 8.31 27.27
N PRO A 332 -35.33 7.90 28.53
CA PRO A 332 -34.37 8.14 29.60
C PRO A 332 -33.02 7.48 29.29
N LYS A 333 -31.92 8.10 29.74
CA LYS A 333 -30.55 7.60 29.52
C LYS A 333 -30.09 6.61 30.58
N GLU A 334 -30.55 6.80 31.81
CA GLU A 334 -30.12 6.02 32.97
C GLU A 334 -31.33 5.34 33.63
N GLN A 335 -31.09 4.18 34.22
CA GLN A 335 -32.11 3.47 34.98
C GLN A 335 -32.18 4.10 36.38
N GLU A 336 -33.27 4.82 36.62
CA GLU A 336 -33.58 5.37 37.94
C GLU A 336 -34.43 4.36 38.73
N TYR A 337 -34.09 4.16 39.99
CA TYR A 337 -34.80 3.30 40.92
C TYR A 337 -35.39 4.12 42.05
N ILE A 338 -36.61 3.79 42.45
CA ILE A 338 -37.35 4.38 43.56
C ILE A 338 -37.42 3.33 44.66
N ASN A 339 -36.81 3.61 45.81
CA ASN A 339 -36.92 2.74 46.97
C ASN A 339 -38.26 3.01 47.66
N LEU A 340 -39.09 1.96 47.77
CA LEU A 340 -40.31 1.98 48.56
C LEU A 340 -39.99 1.48 49.96
N ASP A 341 -39.68 2.42 50.86
CA ASP A 341 -39.46 2.10 52.27
C ASP A 341 -40.75 1.61 52.94
N GLN A 342 -40.61 0.84 54.02
CA GLN A 342 -41.75 0.25 54.76
C GLN A 342 -42.72 1.31 55.32
N ASN A 343 -42.21 2.53 55.54
CA ASN A 343 -42.98 3.66 56.09
C ASN A 343 -43.71 4.47 55.01
N VAL A 344 -43.53 4.17 53.72
CA VAL A 344 -44.21 4.89 52.64
C VAL A 344 -45.71 4.58 52.68
N PRO A 345 -46.59 5.61 52.72
CA PRO A 345 -48.03 5.39 52.71
C PRO A 345 -48.50 4.66 51.45
N LEU A 346 -49.48 3.76 51.59
CA LEU A 346 -50.00 2.96 50.48
C LEU A 346 -50.47 3.80 49.29
N ASP A 347 -51.21 4.88 49.55
CA ASP A 347 -51.67 5.82 48.52
C ASP A 347 -50.51 6.44 47.74
N THR A 348 -49.37 6.71 48.40
CA THR A 348 -48.18 7.24 47.73
C THR A 348 -47.53 6.17 46.86
N ALA A 349 -47.40 4.94 47.35
CA ALA A 349 -46.84 3.83 46.58
C ALA A 349 -47.69 3.51 45.33
N VAL A 350 -49.02 3.49 45.47
CA VAL A 350 -49.97 3.30 44.36
C VAL A 350 -49.79 4.38 43.31
N LYS A 351 -49.80 5.66 43.70
CA LYS A 351 -49.61 6.79 42.76
C LYS A 351 -48.25 6.77 42.06
N LEU A 352 -47.19 6.32 42.74
CA LEU A 352 -45.88 6.18 42.13
C LEU A 352 -45.88 5.10 41.05
N VAL A 353 -46.45 3.92 41.34
CA VAL A 353 -46.53 2.82 40.37
C VAL A 353 -47.47 3.16 39.21
N GLU A 354 -48.62 3.80 39.47
CA GLU A 354 -49.54 4.29 38.42
C GLU A 354 -48.85 5.27 37.48
N LYS A 355 -48.11 6.23 38.03
CA LYS A 355 -47.37 7.19 37.21
C LYS A 355 -46.31 6.50 36.34
N VAL A 356 -45.55 5.56 36.91
CA VAL A 356 -44.54 4.79 36.17
C VAL A 356 -45.16 3.97 35.04
N LEU A 357 -46.34 3.38 35.26
CA LEU A 357 -47.08 2.67 34.23
C LEU A 357 -47.57 3.62 33.13
N GLN A 358 -48.14 4.77 33.50
CA GLN A 358 -48.62 5.76 32.54
C GLN A 358 -47.47 6.31 31.67
N ASP A 359 -46.34 6.69 32.29
CA ASP A 359 -45.16 7.18 31.58
C ASP A 359 -44.64 6.12 30.58
N ALA A 360 -44.68 4.84 30.95
CA ALA A 360 -44.28 3.73 30.07
C ALA A 360 -45.29 3.48 28.93
N GLU A 361 -46.59 3.58 29.20
CA GLU A 361 -47.67 3.41 28.22
C GLU A 361 -47.64 4.53 27.16
N GLU A 362 -47.37 5.78 27.56
CA GLU A 362 -47.25 6.92 26.65
C GLU A 362 -46.14 6.75 25.60
N LEU A 363 -45.09 5.97 25.90
CA LEU A 363 -44.00 5.67 24.97
C LEU A 363 -44.34 4.58 23.94
N LEU A 364 -45.33 3.71 24.19
CA LEU A 364 -45.69 2.62 23.27
C LEU A 364 -46.21 3.14 21.94
N GLY A 365 -47.04 4.19 21.95
CA GLY A 365 -47.62 4.77 20.74
C GLY A 365 -46.54 5.26 19.76
N PRO A 366 -45.64 6.16 20.18
CA PRO A 366 -44.51 6.61 19.36
C PRO A 366 -43.60 5.48 18.87
N ILE A 367 -43.28 4.49 19.71
CA ILE A 367 -42.44 3.35 19.30
C ILE A 367 -43.15 2.51 18.23
N ALA A 368 -44.41 2.18 18.43
CA ALA A 368 -45.18 1.39 17.46
C ALA A 368 -45.32 2.11 16.11
N GLN A 369 -45.46 3.44 16.13
CA GLN A 369 -45.45 4.24 14.91
C GLN A 369 -44.11 4.13 14.18
N VAL A 370 -42.98 4.37 14.85
CA VAL A 370 -41.66 4.33 14.22
C VAL A 370 -41.28 2.92 13.74
N VAL A 371 -41.66 1.87 14.47
CA VAL A 371 -41.48 0.47 14.02
C VAL A 371 -42.22 0.22 12.71
N ARG A 372 -43.46 0.70 12.58
CA ARG A 372 -44.22 0.57 11.32
C ARG A 372 -43.56 1.33 10.18
N GLU A 373 -43.09 2.55 10.42
CA GLU A 373 -42.38 3.35 9.42
C GLU A 373 -41.07 2.66 8.96
N LEU A 374 -40.34 2.02 9.88
CA LEU A 374 -39.16 1.21 9.56
C LEU A 374 -39.51 -0.03 8.74
N GLN A 375 -40.59 -0.74 9.09
CA GLN A 375 -41.06 -1.90 8.33
C GLN A 375 -41.47 -1.53 6.91
N GLU A 376 -42.12 -0.38 6.73
CA GLU A 376 -42.44 0.16 5.42
C GLU A 376 -41.16 0.52 4.64
N ALA A 377 -40.19 1.15 5.31
CA ALA A 377 -38.90 1.51 4.72
C ALA A 377 -38.02 0.28 4.38
N ALA A 378 -38.19 -0.85 5.07
CA ALA A 378 -37.46 -2.09 4.81
C ALA A 378 -37.99 -2.86 3.59
N ARG A 379 -39.25 -2.62 3.20
CA ARG A 379 -39.91 -3.23 2.04
C ARG A 379 -39.62 -2.50 0.73
N GLN A 380 -39.15 -1.25 0.82
CA GLN A 380 -38.72 -0.42 -0.31
C GLN A 380 -37.23 -0.67 -0.58
#